data_AF-A0A0E1X6J4-F1
#
_entry.id   AF-A0A0E1X6J4-F1
#
_cell.length_a   1.000
_cell.length_b   1.000
_cell.length_c   1.000
_cell.angle_alpha   90.00
_cell.angle_beta   90.00
_cell.angle_gamma   90.00
#
_symmetry.space_group_name_H-M   'P 1'
#
loop_
_entity.id
_entity.type
_entity.pdbx_description
1 polymer ?
#
loop_
_entity_poly.entity_id
_entity_poly.type
_entity_poly.pdbx_seq_one_letter_code
_entity_poly.pdbx_strand_id
1 'polypeptide(L)'
;MIIKILTILLLLCILSYLVTNKKKPFLFLKTLFMGVVFIFIGYISLAISAVIIYGIIQFITIDFGSFFLMGIILILISSIFQLFIVRLLFRKKNVDLTEVVVLEHLIQWFLVYFAIYQAVNEKMDINDINIDNFQSVFFDVSNLNLVILPTLIISWVTIFNYRMRSYK
;
A
#
# COMPACT_ATOMS: atom_id res chain seq x y z
N MET A 1 -20.71 -9.51 8.24
CA MET A 1 -19.40 -9.03 7.72
C MET A 1 -19.57 -8.10 6.52
N ILE A 2 -20.27 -8.54 5.46
CA ILE A 2 -20.54 -7.75 4.24
C ILE A 2 -21.21 -6.40 4.54
N ILE A 3 -22.22 -6.36 5.41
CA ILE A 3 -22.92 -5.11 5.79
C ILE A 3 -21.95 -4.11 6.44
N LYS A 4 -21.03 -4.56 7.31
CA LYS A 4 -20.05 -3.69 7.97
C LYS A 4 -19.07 -3.07 6.95
N ILE A 5 -18.61 -3.85 5.99
CA ILE A 5 -17.75 -3.39 4.89
C ILE A 5 -18.50 -2.37 4.02
N LEU A 6 -19.77 -2.64 3.69
CA LEU A 6 -20.63 -1.70 2.95
C LEU A 6 -20.84 -0.38 3.71
N THR A 7 -21.04 -0.43 5.03
CA THR A 7 -21.17 0.79 5.85
C THR A 7 -19.89 1.63 5.84
N ILE A 8 -18.71 1.00 5.93
CA ILE A 8 -17.42 1.69 5.87
C ILE A 8 -17.21 2.34 4.50
N LEU A 9 -17.50 1.61 3.41
CA LEU A 9 -17.42 2.14 2.04
C LEU A 9 -18.38 3.32 1.84
N LEU A 10 -19.60 3.24 2.39
CA LEU A 10 -20.59 4.31 2.31
C LEU A 10 -20.15 5.55 3.09
N LEU A 11 -19.60 5.39 4.30
CA LEU A 11 -19.05 6.50 5.09
C LEU A 11 -17.86 7.17 4.39
N LEU A 12 -16.96 6.39 3.78
CA LEU A 12 -15.85 6.91 2.98
C LEU A 12 -16.35 7.68 1.75
N CYS A 13 -17.39 7.18 1.06
CA CYS A 13 -18.03 7.89 -0.05
C CYS A 13 -18.66 9.22 0.40
N ILE A 14 -19.37 9.24 1.54
CA ILE A 14 -19.97 10.47 2.09
C ILE A 14 -18.87 11.48 2.47
N LEU A 15 -17.82 11.04 3.15
CA LEU A 15 -16.69 11.88 3.52
C LEU A 15 -16.06 12.52 2.27
N SER A 16 -15.83 11.72 1.23
CA SER A 16 -15.27 12.24 -0.02
C SER A 16 -16.23 13.17 -0.76
N TYR A 17 -17.54 12.89 -0.76
CA TYR A 17 -18.54 13.78 -1.33
C TYR A 17 -18.56 15.15 -0.65
N LEU A 18 -18.49 15.17 0.69
CA LEU A 18 -18.42 16.39 1.49
C LEU A 18 -17.15 17.19 1.20
N VAL A 19 -16.00 16.53 1.07
CA VAL A 19 -14.71 17.19 0.78
C VAL A 19 -14.64 17.73 -0.66
N THR A 20 -15.28 17.08 -1.63
CA THR A 20 -15.15 17.41 -3.06
C THR A 20 -16.13 18.50 -3.55
N ASN A 21 -16.92 19.08 -2.64
CA ASN A 21 -17.78 20.25 -2.87
C ASN A 21 -18.58 20.20 -4.20
N LYS A 22 -19.26 19.06 -4.43
CA LYS A 22 -20.23 18.78 -5.52
C LYS A 22 -19.75 18.89 -6.98
N LYS A 23 -18.52 19.34 -7.29
CA LYS A 23 -18.08 19.55 -8.68
C LYS A 23 -17.68 18.28 -9.43
N LYS A 24 -17.31 17.20 -8.73
CA LYS A 24 -16.88 15.93 -9.35
C LYS A 24 -17.38 14.71 -8.55
N PRO A 25 -18.63 14.23 -8.76
CA PRO A 25 -19.22 13.15 -7.96
C PRO A 25 -18.48 11.80 -8.08
N PHE A 26 -17.77 11.56 -9.20
CA PHE A 26 -17.02 10.32 -9.46
C PHE A 26 -15.54 10.41 -9.09
N LEU A 27 -15.07 11.53 -8.52
CA LEU A 27 -13.66 11.71 -8.17
C LEU A 27 -13.19 10.59 -7.24
N PHE A 28 -13.97 10.30 -6.20
CA PHE A 28 -13.64 9.26 -5.22
C PHE A 28 -13.49 7.87 -5.85
N LEU A 29 -14.45 7.47 -6.70
CA LEU A 29 -14.43 6.15 -7.34
C LEU A 29 -13.22 6.02 -8.29
N LYS A 30 -12.92 7.08 -9.05
CA LYS A 30 -11.74 7.13 -9.92
C LYS A 30 -10.45 7.05 -9.10
N THR A 31 -10.39 7.74 -7.97
CA THR A 31 -9.27 7.69 -7.04
C THR A 31 -9.12 6.31 -6.40
N LEU A 32 -10.21 5.65 -6.01
CA LEU A 32 -10.20 4.28 -5.52
C LEU A 32 -9.60 3.31 -6.55
N PHE A 33 -10.05 3.40 -7.81
CA PHE A 33 -9.49 2.58 -8.88
C PHE A 33 -8.00 2.85 -9.09
N MET A 34 -7.60 4.12 -9.03
CA MET A 34 -6.19 4.50 -9.10
C MET A 34 -5.40 3.93 -7.90
N GLY A 35 -5.97 3.89 -6.71
CA GLY A 35 -5.37 3.26 -5.53
C GLY A 35 -5.16 1.76 -5.70
N VAL A 36 -6.14 1.04 -6.25
CA VAL A 36 -5.99 -0.39 -6.57
C VAL A 36 -4.85 -0.62 -7.55
N VAL A 37 -4.75 0.22 -8.60
CA VAL A 37 -3.64 0.15 -9.57
C VAL A 37 -2.29 0.40 -8.90
N PHE A 38 -2.20 1.39 -8.00
CA PHE A 38 -0.96 1.68 -7.26
C PHE A 38 -0.56 0.51 -6.35
N ILE A 39 -1.50 -0.08 -5.61
CA ILE A 39 -1.23 -1.24 -4.76
C ILE A 39 -0.75 -2.43 -5.60
N PHE A 40 -1.40 -2.68 -6.74
CA PHE A 40 -1.00 -3.77 -7.66
C PHE A 40 0.42 -3.56 -8.20
N ILE A 41 0.77 -2.35 -8.64
CA ILE A 41 2.14 -2.02 -9.06
C ILE A 41 3.11 -2.14 -7.88
N GLY A 42 2.67 -1.82 -6.66
CA GLY A 42 3.45 -2.00 -5.44
C GLY A 42 3.84 -3.45 -5.21
N TYR A 43 2.92 -4.41 -5.40
CA TYR A 43 3.24 -5.83 -5.34
C TYR A 43 4.24 -6.28 -6.40
N ILE A 44 4.08 -5.81 -7.65
CA ILE A 44 5.05 -6.08 -8.72
C ILE A 44 6.44 -5.55 -8.33
N SER A 45 6.50 -4.35 -7.76
CA SER A 45 7.74 -3.70 -7.34
C SER A 45 8.40 -4.41 -6.17
N LEU A 46 7.60 -4.90 -5.21
CA LEU A 46 8.06 -5.78 -4.12
C LEU A 46 8.64 -7.08 -4.67
N ALA A 47 7.95 -7.75 -5.59
CA ALA A 47 8.42 -9.00 -6.17
C ALA A 47 9.77 -8.81 -6.89
N ILE A 48 9.89 -7.78 -7.72
CA ILE A 48 11.15 -7.43 -8.39
C ILE A 48 12.27 -7.18 -7.37
N SER A 49 11.99 -6.40 -6.34
CA SER A 49 12.98 -6.05 -5.32
C SER A 49 13.41 -7.26 -4.49
N ALA A 50 12.48 -8.15 -4.17
CA ALA A 50 12.77 -9.38 -3.45
C ALA A 50 13.69 -10.31 -4.26
N VAL A 51 13.45 -10.46 -5.57
CA VAL A 51 14.31 -11.24 -6.46
C VAL A 51 15.73 -10.65 -6.51
N ILE A 52 15.84 -9.32 -6.59
CA ILE A 52 17.15 -8.64 -6.62
C ILE A 52 17.90 -8.84 -5.30
N ILE A 53 17.25 -8.62 -4.16
CA ILE A 53 17.87 -8.80 -2.85
C ILE A 53 18.30 -10.25 -2.64
N TYR A 54 17.45 -11.21 -3.02
CA TYR A 54 17.80 -12.63 -2.97
C TYR A 54 19.04 -12.95 -3.80
N GLY A 55 19.13 -12.39 -5.01
CA GLY A 55 20.33 -12.50 -5.84
C GLY A 55 21.56 -11.92 -5.14
N ILE A 56 21.47 -10.71 -4.58
CA ILE A 56 22.58 -10.06 -3.87
C ILE A 56 23.06 -10.88 -2.68
N ILE A 57 22.14 -11.45 -1.89
CA ILE A 57 22.48 -12.31 -0.74
C ILE A 57 23.28 -13.52 -1.20
N GLN A 58 22.84 -14.18 -2.28
CA GLN A 58 23.51 -15.36 -2.83
C GLN A 58 24.91 -15.03 -3.39
N PHE A 59 25.10 -13.84 -3.97
CA PHE A 59 26.38 -13.46 -4.61
C PHE A 59 27.38 -12.78 -3.65
N ILE A 60 26.93 -12.06 -2.62
CA ILE A 60 27.79 -11.19 -1.81
C ILE A 60 27.89 -11.68 -0.34
N THR A 61 27.14 -12.71 0.08
CA THR A 61 27.15 -13.23 1.46
C THR A 61 27.02 -12.13 2.52
N ILE A 62 26.15 -11.15 2.26
CA ILE A 62 25.87 -10.06 3.21
C ILE A 62 24.92 -10.59 4.27
N ASP A 63 25.36 -10.54 5.52
CA ASP A 63 24.46 -10.72 6.66
C ASP A 63 23.75 -9.40 6.96
N PHE A 64 22.43 -9.37 6.76
CA PHE A 64 21.60 -8.20 7.03
C PHE A 64 21.29 -8.02 8.53
N GLY A 65 21.71 -8.96 9.38
CA GLY A 65 21.64 -8.91 10.84
C GLY A 65 20.23 -9.07 11.42
N SER A 66 19.20 -8.42 10.85
CA SER A 66 17.81 -8.54 11.30
C SER A 66 16.80 -8.51 10.15
N PHE A 67 15.72 -9.28 10.28
CA PHE A 67 14.59 -9.28 9.35
C PHE A 67 13.92 -7.90 9.21
N PHE A 68 13.95 -7.10 10.29
CA PHE A 68 13.44 -5.73 10.28
C PHE A 68 14.21 -4.84 9.31
N LEU A 69 15.55 -4.86 9.39
CA LEU A 69 16.42 -4.04 8.53
C LEU A 69 16.32 -4.48 7.07
N MET A 70 16.23 -5.79 6.82
CA MET A 70 15.96 -6.34 5.49
C MET A 70 14.61 -5.86 4.93
N GLY A 71 13.57 -5.82 5.76
CA GLY A 71 12.25 -5.31 5.38
C GLY A 71 12.26 -3.83 4.99
N ILE A 72 12.98 -2.98 5.74
CA ILE A 72 13.15 -1.56 5.40
C ILE A 72 13.85 -1.41 4.05
N ILE A 73 14.96 -2.12 3.84
CA ILE A 73 15.70 -2.07 2.57
C ILE A 73 14.81 -2.51 1.41
N LEU A 74 14.06 -3.59 1.59
CA LEU A 74 13.10 -4.10 0.60
C LEU A 74 12.05 -3.03 0.24
N ILE A 75 11.45 -2.37 1.23
CA ILE A 75 10.47 -1.30 1.01
C ILE A 75 11.08 -0.13 0.24
N LEU A 76 12.30 0.30 0.58
CA LEU A 76 12.96 1.42 -0.07
C LEU A 76 13.29 1.11 -1.55
N ILE A 77 13.87 -0.06 -1.82
CA ILE A 77 14.17 -0.49 -3.20
C ILE A 77 12.87 -0.63 -4.01
N SER A 78 11.83 -1.21 -3.41
CA SER A 78 10.52 -1.34 -4.05
C SER A 78 9.90 0.01 -4.38
N SER A 79 10.11 1.02 -3.53
CA SER A 79 9.61 2.38 -3.76
C SER A 79 10.29 3.03 -4.96
N ILE A 80 11.59 2.76 -5.15
CA ILE A 80 12.33 3.23 -6.34
C ILE A 80 11.75 2.59 -7.61
N PHE A 81 11.52 1.28 -7.60
CA PHE A 81 10.96 0.56 -8.75
C PHE A 81 9.51 0.98 -9.05
N GLN A 82 8.66 1.09 -8.02
CA GLN A 82 7.27 1.52 -8.20
C GLN A 82 7.23 2.92 -8.81
N LEU A 83 8.07 3.83 -8.35
CA LEU A 83 8.16 5.18 -8.88
C LEU A 83 8.65 5.19 -10.33
N PHE A 84 9.57 4.31 -10.71
CA PHE A 84 9.98 4.15 -12.11
C PHE A 84 8.83 3.63 -12.99
N ILE A 85 8.10 2.60 -12.55
CA ILE A 85 6.97 2.00 -13.28
C ILE A 85 5.82 3.00 -13.41
N VAL A 86 5.45 3.68 -12.33
CA VAL A 86 4.40 4.71 -12.33
C VAL A 86 4.76 5.84 -13.27
N ARG A 87 6.02 6.30 -13.28
CA ARG A 87 6.47 7.31 -14.25
C ARG A 87 6.29 6.86 -15.69
N LEU A 88 6.61 5.61 -16.01
CA LEU A 88 6.42 5.07 -17.36
C LEU A 88 4.94 5.02 -17.75
N LEU A 89 4.08 4.52 -16.86
CA LEU A 89 2.64 4.34 -17.12
C LEU A 89 1.89 5.68 -17.23
N PHE A 90 2.24 6.65 -16.39
CA PHE A 90 1.54 7.94 -16.32
C PHE A 90 2.24 9.07 -17.10
N ARG A 91 3.33 8.79 -17.83
CA ARG A 91 4.08 9.80 -18.62
C ARG A 91 3.22 10.64 -19.56
N LYS A 92 2.16 10.04 -20.14
CA LYS A 92 1.27 10.69 -21.11
C LYS A 92 -0.07 11.13 -20.53
N LYS A 93 -0.30 10.93 -19.23
CA LYS A 93 -1.61 11.14 -18.60
C LYS A 93 -1.57 12.42 -17.76
N ASN A 94 -2.41 13.39 -18.10
CA ASN A 94 -2.66 14.55 -17.24
C ASN A 94 -3.55 14.11 -16.07
N VAL A 95 -2.93 13.62 -15.01
CA VAL A 95 -3.63 13.32 -13.75
C VAL A 95 -3.88 14.65 -13.03
N ASP A 96 -5.13 14.91 -12.65
CA ASP A 96 -5.49 16.10 -11.88
C ASP A 96 -4.84 16.04 -10.50
N LEU A 97 -4.19 17.13 -10.08
CA LEU A 97 -3.50 17.23 -8.80
C LEU A 97 -4.48 16.98 -7.63
N THR A 98 -5.74 17.35 -7.79
CA THR A 98 -6.83 17.04 -6.84
C THR A 98 -7.01 15.53 -6.65
N GLU A 99 -6.93 14.74 -7.72
CA GLU A 99 -7.07 13.27 -7.66
C GLU A 99 -5.91 12.64 -6.89
N VAL A 100 -4.69 13.15 -7.08
CA VAL A 100 -3.47 12.70 -6.38
C VAL A 100 -3.56 13.01 -4.88
N VAL A 101 -4.05 14.20 -4.51
CA VAL A 101 -4.20 14.58 -3.09
C VAL A 101 -5.22 13.69 -2.38
N VAL A 102 -6.36 13.42 -3.00
CA VAL A 102 -7.37 12.51 -2.44
C VAL A 102 -6.82 11.08 -2.36
N LEU A 103 -6.02 10.65 -3.35
CA LEU A 103 -5.40 9.34 -3.35
C LEU A 103 -4.42 9.18 -2.18
N GLU A 104 -3.58 10.18 -1.94
CA GLU A 104 -2.63 10.19 -0.84
C GLU A 104 -3.34 10.08 0.51
N HIS A 105 -4.39 10.90 0.73
CA HIS A 105 -5.17 10.86 1.96
C HIS A 105 -5.84 9.50 2.17
N LEU A 106 -6.37 8.89 1.10
CA LEU A 106 -7.00 7.58 1.17
C LEU A 106 -6.00 6.51 1.61
N ILE A 107 -4.81 6.47 1.01
CA ILE A 107 -3.77 5.50 1.39
C ILE A 107 -3.25 5.77 2.80
N GLN A 108 -3.11 7.04 3.22
CA GLN A 108 -2.76 7.39 4.59
C GLN A 108 -3.77 6.86 5.60
N TRP A 109 -5.07 7.01 5.33
CA TRP A 109 -6.11 6.44 6.20
C TRP A 109 -6.05 4.92 6.29
N PHE A 110 -5.77 4.22 5.18
CA PHE A 110 -5.55 2.78 5.21
C PHE A 110 -4.31 2.41 6.03
N LEU A 111 -3.20 3.12 5.86
CA LEU A 111 -1.98 2.92 6.64
C LEU A 111 -2.23 3.06 8.15
N VAL A 112 -2.90 4.14 8.56
CA VAL A 112 -3.24 4.40 9.96
C VAL A 112 -4.15 3.29 10.50
N TYR A 113 -5.19 2.91 9.76
CA TYR A 113 -6.10 1.84 10.16
C TYR A 113 -5.35 0.51 10.37
N PHE A 114 -4.53 0.10 9.39
CA PHE A 114 -3.80 -1.16 9.48
C PHE A 114 -2.72 -1.14 10.56
N ALA A 115 -2.04 -0.02 10.77
CA ALA A 115 -1.07 0.13 11.86
C ALA A 115 -1.74 0.04 13.24
N ILE A 116 -2.88 0.71 13.44
CA ILE A 116 -3.67 0.59 14.69
C ILE A 116 -4.15 -0.84 14.87
N TYR A 117 -4.68 -1.47 13.82
CA TYR A 117 -5.14 -2.84 13.86
C TYR A 117 -4.00 -3.80 14.25
N GLN A 118 -2.81 -3.63 13.68
CA GLN A 118 -1.63 -4.43 14.05
C GLN A 118 -1.25 -4.21 15.52
N ALA A 119 -1.15 -2.96 15.96
CA ALA A 119 -0.77 -2.63 17.34
C ALA A 119 -1.78 -3.13 18.40
N VAL A 120 -3.06 -3.27 18.03
CA VAL A 120 -4.12 -3.81 18.89
C VAL A 120 -4.09 -5.35 18.90
N ASN A 121 -3.84 -6.00 17.77
CA ASN A 121 -3.86 -7.46 17.68
C ASN A 121 -2.54 -8.13 18.04
N GLU A 122 -1.38 -7.47 17.91
CA GLU A 122 -0.10 -7.97 18.46
C GLU A 122 -0.15 -8.12 19.99
N LYS A 123 -1.14 -7.51 20.65
CA LYS A 123 -1.41 -7.67 22.09
C LYS A 123 -2.34 -8.85 22.42
N MET A 124 -2.86 -9.58 21.43
CA MET A 124 -3.67 -10.78 21.62
C MET A 124 -2.87 -12.00 21.12
N ASP A 125 -2.70 -12.99 22.01
CA ASP A 125 -1.77 -14.12 21.93
C ASP A 125 -1.54 -14.73 20.54
N ILE A 126 -0.27 -14.78 20.15
CA ILE A 126 0.25 -15.61 19.06
C ILE A 126 0.53 -17.00 19.66
N ASN A 127 -0.50 -17.82 19.82
CA ASN A 127 -0.33 -19.27 19.97
C ASN A 127 -1.22 -19.94 18.93
N ASP A 128 -0.67 -20.93 18.23
CA ASP A 128 -1.28 -21.75 17.17
C ASP A 128 -1.18 -21.21 15.73
N ILE A 129 0.04 -21.07 15.21
CA ILE A 129 0.25 -21.09 13.76
C ILE A 129 0.51 -22.55 13.35
N ASN A 130 -0.57 -23.24 12.96
CA ASN A 130 -0.51 -24.59 12.41
C ASN A 130 -0.30 -24.50 10.88
N ILE A 131 0.83 -25.02 10.40
CA ILE A 131 1.34 -24.82 9.03
C ILE A 131 0.48 -25.53 7.95
N ASP A 132 -0.44 -26.41 8.36
CA ASP A 132 -1.27 -27.20 7.44
C ASP A 132 -2.43 -26.41 6.79
N ASN A 133 -2.72 -25.19 7.25
CA ASN A 133 -3.77 -24.32 6.67
C ASN A 133 -3.20 -23.02 6.08
N PHE A 134 -2.29 -23.13 5.13
CA PHE A 134 -1.68 -21.99 4.43
C PHE A 134 -2.72 -20.94 3.95
N GLN A 135 -3.91 -21.35 3.49
CA GLN A 135 -4.99 -20.44 3.12
C GLN A 135 -5.61 -19.68 4.31
N SER A 136 -5.84 -20.32 5.46
CA SER A 136 -6.43 -19.63 6.61
C SER A 136 -5.44 -18.65 7.23
N VAL A 137 -4.15 -18.99 7.20
CA VAL A 137 -3.05 -18.11 7.65
C VAL A 137 -2.98 -16.86 6.77
N PHE A 138 -3.14 -16.94 5.45
CA PHE A 138 -3.15 -15.74 4.60
C PHE A 138 -4.38 -14.83 4.78
N PHE A 139 -5.53 -15.37 5.18
CA PHE A 139 -6.74 -14.58 5.43
C PHE A 139 -6.89 -14.11 6.88
N ASP A 140 -5.98 -14.53 7.76
CA ASP A 140 -5.87 -13.95 9.09
C ASP A 140 -5.47 -12.48 8.96
N VAL A 141 -6.24 -11.60 9.56
CA VAL A 141 -6.10 -10.16 9.34
C VAL A 141 -4.73 -9.65 9.81
N SER A 142 -4.11 -10.31 10.79
CA SER A 142 -2.73 -10.03 11.22
C SER A 142 -1.70 -10.34 10.13
N ASN A 143 -1.89 -11.43 9.39
CA ASN A 143 -1.00 -11.82 8.28
C ASN A 143 -1.28 -11.02 7.01
N LEU A 144 -2.55 -10.64 6.77
CA LEU A 144 -2.90 -9.67 5.74
C LEU A 144 -2.19 -8.33 5.96
N ASN A 145 -2.02 -7.89 7.22
CA ASN A 145 -1.27 -6.68 7.52
C ASN A 145 0.20 -6.76 7.11
N LEU A 146 0.86 -7.89 7.37
CA LEU A 146 2.26 -8.11 6.96
C LEU A 146 2.46 -8.02 5.44
N VAL A 147 1.43 -8.37 4.66
CA VAL A 147 1.47 -8.35 3.19
C VAL A 147 1.02 -6.98 2.64
N ILE A 148 -0.02 -6.39 3.21
CA ILE A 148 -0.65 -5.17 2.71
C ILE A 148 0.12 -3.91 3.14
N LEU A 149 0.57 -3.81 4.39
CA LEU A 149 1.25 -2.61 4.89
C LEU A 149 2.47 -2.20 4.06
N PRO A 150 3.39 -3.11 3.69
CA PRO A 150 4.51 -2.75 2.83
C PRO A 150 4.04 -2.12 1.51
N THR A 151 3.04 -2.69 0.84
CA THR A 151 2.52 -2.11 -0.41
C THR A 151 1.88 -0.75 -0.26
N LEU A 152 1.17 -0.53 0.85
CA LEU A 152 0.57 0.77 1.15
C LEU A 152 1.65 1.83 1.42
N ILE A 153 2.73 1.47 2.14
CA ILE A 153 3.85 2.37 2.40
C ILE A 153 4.54 2.75 1.08
N ILE A 154 4.87 1.76 0.24
CA ILE A 154 5.53 1.98 -1.05
C ILE A 154 4.65 2.83 -1.98
N SER A 155 3.35 2.56 -2.00
CA SER A 155 2.38 3.34 -2.78
C SER A 155 2.29 4.78 -2.28
N TRP A 156 2.22 4.99 -0.97
CA TRP A 156 2.21 6.32 -0.36
C TRP A 156 3.48 7.12 -0.68
N VAL A 157 4.66 6.53 -0.50
CA VAL A 157 5.96 7.16 -0.84
C VAL A 157 5.98 7.55 -2.31
N THR A 158 5.47 6.70 -3.19
CA THR A 158 5.42 6.98 -4.64
C THR A 158 4.47 8.14 -4.95
N ILE A 159 3.27 8.16 -4.37
CA ILE A 159 2.27 9.22 -4.58
C ILE A 159 2.77 10.55 -4.06
N PHE A 160 3.37 10.56 -2.87
CA PHE A 160 3.97 11.76 -2.27
C PHE A 160 5.04 12.37 -3.19
N ASN A 161 5.95 11.54 -3.71
CA ASN A 161 6.98 11.96 -4.65
C ASN A 161 6.39 12.45 -5.98
N TYR A 162 5.35 11.78 -6.49
CA TYR A 162 4.65 12.18 -7.70
C TYR A 162 4.00 13.56 -7.52
N ARG A 163 3.31 13.78 -6.39
CA ARG A 163 2.69 15.06 -6.02
C ARG A 163 3.69 16.20 -5.93
N MET A 164 4.80 16.00 -5.20
CA MET A 164 5.83 17.05 -5.04
C MET A 164 6.37 17.56 -6.38
N ARG A 165 6.43 16.70 -7.40
CA ARG A 165 6.89 17.07 -8.72
C ARG A 165 5.84 17.86 -9.51
N SER A 166 4.56 17.57 -9.34
CA SER A 166 3.46 18.28 -10.03
C SER A 166 3.25 19.71 -9.54
N TYR A 167 3.86 20.11 -8.42
CA TYR A 167 3.88 21.50 -7.96
C TYR A 167 4.99 22.36 -8.60
N LYS A 168 5.90 21.77 -9.39
CA LYS A 168 6.92 22.49 -10.18
C LYS A 168 6.44 22.72 -11.60
#